data_AF-A0A1A0J6D7-F1
#
_entry.id   AF-A0A1A0J6D7-F1
#
_cell.length_a   1.000
_cell.length_b   1.000
_cell.length_c   1.000
_cell.angle_alpha   90.00
_cell.angle_beta   90.00
_cell.angle_gamma   90.00
#
_symmetry.space_group_name_H-M   'P 1'
#
loop_
_entity.id
_entity.type
_entity.pdbx_description
1 polymer ?
#
loop_
_entity_poly.entity_id
_entity_poly.type
_entity_poly.pdbx_seq_one_letter_code
_entity_poly.pdbx_strand_id
1 'polypeptide(L)'
;MDQERQSSGGKRRAFLLTWNPDNYPWSDYGQCVLATESDGTADKNWSTGRRTSGIYPGDLVFMLRQGNHGRGIVGSGEAVDFTGDAGSIGEIIHTDAHWDGSGNPANYVGVIWDRLVEIEDLLPTDDLKATFPAQNWAPMASGTQIRSDIVDDLETLWTEHVSANQASSPGQGFLANAARRKAIEDAAQNWLMQHYRDDGWTVRDTRYSGPYDAIATRDGQTLYLEAKGTQGGGESVFLTRGEIEHARRHAGECMIGIWSGMRFTDDGGIDQDEGETLIMPFEPDTGTLTALQYRWEFGAE
;
A
#
# COMPACT_ATOMS: atom_id res chain seq x y z
N MET A 1 15.29 -25.80 -39.63
CA MET A 1 15.36 -24.33 -39.68
C MET A 1 14.93 -23.86 -38.32
N ASP A 2 15.87 -23.90 -37.37
CA ASP A 2 15.70 -23.27 -36.07
C ASP A 2 16.04 -21.80 -36.24
N GLN A 3 15.07 -20.92 -35.97
CA GLN A 3 15.35 -19.52 -35.72
C GLN A 3 15.31 -19.33 -34.21
N GLU A 4 16.50 -19.34 -33.61
CA GLU A 4 16.77 -18.75 -32.32
C GLU A 4 16.25 -17.30 -32.33
N ARG A 5 15.25 -17.01 -31.50
CA ARG A 5 14.92 -15.63 -31.14
C ARG A 5 16.08 -15.09 -30.31
N GLN A 6 16.93 -14.31 -30.95
CA GLN A 6 17.88 -13.43 -30.26
C GLN A 6 17.09 -12.44 -29.40
N SER A 7 17.13 -12.63 -28.08
CA SER A 7 16.76 -11.60 -27.11
C SER A 7 17.81 -10.49 -27.19
N SER A 8 17.43 -9.32 -27.68
CA SER A 8 18.29 -8.14 -27.62
C SER A 8 18.35 -7.66 -26.18
N GLY A 9 19.39 -8.10 -25.45
CA GLY A 9 19.67 -7.69 -24.06
C GLY A 9 19.97 -6.19 -23.96
N GLY A 10 18.92 -5.38 -23.85
CA GLY A 10 19.03 -4.00 -23.38
C GLY A 10 19.40 -4.00 -21.90
N LYS A 11 20.32 -3.13 -21.51
CA LYS A 11 20.74 -3.00 -20.10
C LYS A 11 19.54 -2.55 -19.26
N ARG A 12 19.23 -3.27 -18.17
CA ARG A 12 18.11 -2.92 -17.27
C ARG A 12 18.27 -1.50 -16.75
N ARG A 13 17.16 -0.78 -16.65
CA ARG A 13 17.12 0.59 -16.12
C ARG A 13 16.39 0.57 -14.80
N ALA A 14 16.87 1.39 -13.87
CA ALA A 14 16.19 1.63 -12.61
C ALA A 14 16.17 3.12 -12.27
N PHE A 15 15.18 3.56 -11.52
CA PHE A 15 14.99 4.96 -11.13
C PHE A 15 14.74 5.07 -9.62
N LEU A 16 15.29 6.12 -9.01
CA LEU A 16 14.94 6.54 -7.66
C LEU A 16 13.73 7.46 -7.73
N LEU A 17 12.66 7.01 -7.08
CA LEU A 17 11.55 7.86 -6.69
C LEU A 17 11.78 8.32 -5.25
N THR A 18 11.39 9.56 -4.93
CA THR A 18 11.67 10.12 -3.60
C THR A 18 10.40 10.39 -2.82
N TRP A 19 10.44 10.09 -1.52
CA TRP A 19 9.38 10.41 -0.56
C TRP A 19 9.95 11.16 0.64
N ASN A 20 9.41 12.34 0.96
CA ASN A 20 9.68 13.03 2.22
C ASN A 20 8.38 13.15 3.02
N PRO A 21 8.23 12.46 4.16
CA PRO A 21 6.99 12.47 4.95
C PRO A 21 6.62 13.85 5.50
N ASP A 22 7.60 14.75 5.68
CA ASP A 22 7.35 16.12 6.15
C ASP A 22 6.63 16.96 5.10
N ASN A 23 6.77 16.59 3.82
CA ASN A 23 6.16 17.29 2.70
C ASN A 23 4.89 16.58 2.19
N TYR A 24 4.88 15.24 2.24
CA TYR A 24 3.78 14.42 1.75
C TYR A 24 3.52 13.25 2.71
N PRO A 25 2.49 13.36 3.58
CA PRO A 25 2.08 12.28 4.47
C PRO A 25 1.47 11.14 3.65
N TRP A 26 2.18 10.02 3.53
CA TRP A 26 1.66 8.81 2.90
C TRP A 26 0.81 8.03 3.91
N SER A 27 -0.47 8.40 4.00
CA SER A 27 -1.39 7.95 5.07
C SER A 27 -1.66 6.45 5.09
N ASP A 28 -1.66 5.79 3.94
CA ASP A 28 -1.86 4.33 3.79
C ASP A 28 -0.55 3.53 3.64
N TYR A 29 0.62 4.13 3.91
CA TYR A 29 1.93 3.49 3.72
C TYR A 29 2.02 2.11 4.40
N GLY A 30 1.63 2.02 5.68
CA GLY A 30 1.66 0.76 6.43
C GLY A 30 0.76 -0.31 5.80
N GLN A 31 -0.37 0.08 5.21
CA GLN A 31 -1.24 -0.87 4.49
C GLN A 31 -0.58 -1.35 3.18
N CYS A 32 0.13 -0.45 2.47
CA CYS A 32 0.91 -0.83 1.30
C CYS A 32 2.07 -1.79 1.65
N VAL A 33 2.74 -1.60 2.80
CA VAL A 33 3.75 -2.55 3.31
C VAL A 33 3.14 -3.95 3.43
N LEU A 34 1.98 -4.07 4.08
CA LEU A 34 1.27 -5.35 4.24
C LEU A 34 0.87 -5.97 2.91
N ALA A 35 0.35 -5.16 1.98
CA ALA A 35 -0.05 -5.63 0.67
C ALA A 35 1.13 -6.27 -0.09
N THR A 36 2.36 -5.90 0.25
CA THR A 36 3.60 -6.38 -0.38
C THR A 36 4.41 -7.37 0.46
N GLU A 37 3.86 -7.89 1.57
CA GLU A 37 4.60 -8.79 2.48
C GLU A 37 4.95 -10.15 1.83
N SER A 38 4.22 -10.56 0.81
CA SER A 38 4.36 -11.81 0.03
C SER A 38 4.27 -11.50 -1.47
N ASP A 39 3.65 -12.35 -2.30
CA ASP A 39 3.44 -12.12 -3.75
C ASP A 39 2.37 -11.04 -4.06
N GLY A 40 2.06 -10.17 -3.10
CA GLY A 40 1.11 -9.09 -3.28
C GLY A 40 1.81 -7.80 -3.72
N THR A 41 1.02 -6.84 -4.21
CA THR A 41 1.53 -5.58 -4.75
C THR A 41 0.70 -4.40 -4.28
N ALA A 42 1.25 -3.20 -4.40
CA ALA A 42 0.50 -1.96 -4.19
C ALA A 42 0.71 -0.99 -5.36
N ASP A 43 -0.36 -0.49 -5.96
CA ASP A 43 -0.26 0.52 -7.01
C ASP A 43 -0.30 1.95 -6.46
N LYS A 44 0.52 2.83 -7.05
CA LYS A 44 0.50 4.28 -6.79
C LYS A 44 0.89 5.04 -8.05
N ASN A 45 0.32 6.23 -8.22
CA ASN A 45 0.87 7.22 -9.13
C ASN A 45 1.91 8.05 -8.37
N TRP A 46 3.12 8.20 -8.91
CA TRP A 46 4.22 8.86 -8.18
C TRP A 46 4.89 9.94 -9.02
N SER A 47 5.21 11.08 -8.40
CA SER A 47 5.84 12.16 -9.14
C SER A 47 7.27 11.78 -9.57
N THR A 48 7.60 12.08 -10.82
CA THR A 48 8.96 11.95 -11.40
C THR A 48 9.72 13.29 -11.37
N GLY A 49 9.20 14.26 -10.63
CA GLY A 49 9.78 15.60 -10.52
C GLY A 49 9.88 16.29 -11.88
N ARG A 50 11.09 16.74 -12.23
CA ARG A 50 11.34 17.42 -13.52
C ARG A 50 11.52 16.47 -14.69
N ARG A 51 11.56 15.16 -14.47
CA ARG A 51 11.72 14.20 -15.56
C ARG A 51 10.41 14.14 -16.36
N THR A 52 10.55 14.33 -17.66
CA THR A 52 9.47 14.17 -18.65
C THR A 52 9.75 13.02 -19.64
N SER A 53 10.94 12.41 -19.46
CA SER A 53 11.80 11.63 -20.36
C SER A 53 12.30 10.26 -19.87
N GLY A 54 12.13 9.17 -20.61
CA GLY A 54 12.97 7.97 -20.56
C GLY A 54 12.64 6.96 -19.48
N ILE A 55 11.40 6.96 -18.95
CA ILE A 55 10.85 5.83 -18.18
C ILE A 55 9.84 5.09 -19.06
N TYR A 56 9.97 3.77 -19.09
CA TYR A 56 9.18 2.86 -19.92
C TYR A 56 8.57 1.74 -19.04
N PRO A 57 7.53 1.05 -19.51
CA PRO A 57 6.96 -0.10 -18.80
C PRO A 57 8.03 -1.13 -18.45
N GLY A 58 8.01 -1.62 -17.21
CA GLY A 58 8.94 -2.61 -16.67
C GLY A 58 10.31 -2.06 -16.28
N ASP A 59 10.54 -0.74 -16.39
CA ASP A 59 11.70 -0.14 -15.74
C ASP A 59 11.58 -0.26 -14.21
N LEU A 60 12.65 -0.67 -13.55
CA LEU A 60 12.67 -0.83 -12.10
C LEU A 60 12.57 0.53 -11.40
N VAL A 61 11.92 0.57 -10.25
CA VAL A 61 11.88 1.75 -9.39
C VAL A 61 12.17 1.39 -7.96
N PHE A 62 12.91 2.26 -7.27
CA PHE A 62 13.18 2.16 -5.85
C PHE A 62 12.67 3.40 -5.13
N MET A 63 11.92 3.21 -4.05
CA MET A 63 11.45 4.30 -3.20
C MET A 63 12.52 4.70 -2.21
N LEU A 64 13.10 5.89 -2.41
CA LEU A 64 14.06 6.49 -1.49
C LEU A 64 13.34 7.45 -0.53
N ARG A 65 13.29 7.07 0.75
CA ARG A 65 12.82 7.96 1.81
C ARG A 65 13.89 9.00 2.17
N GLN A 66 13.44 10.24 2.28
CA GLN A 66 14.24 11.42 2.58
C GLN A 66 13.72 12.13 3.84
N GLY A 67 14.38 13.22 4.23
CA GLY A 67 14.03 14.00 5.43
C GLY A 67 14.85 13.62 6.66
N ASN A 68 14.39 14.06 7.84
CA ASN A 68 15.13 13.94 9.10
C ASN A 68 14.74 12.71 9.93
N HIS A 69 13.78 11.92 9.46
CA HIS A 69 13.19 10.82 10.22
C HIS A 69 13.74 9.45 9.82
N GLY A 70 14.99 9.38 9.36
CA GLY A 70 15.60 8.18 8.75
C GLY A 70 15.59 8.22 7.22
N ARG A 71 16.69 7.79 6.60
CA ARG A 71 16.88 7.90 5.15
C ARG A 71 17.39 6.60 4.56
N GLY A 72 16.76 6.18 3.46
CA GLY A 72 17.17 5.00 2.73
C GLY A 72 16.06 4.43 1.85
N ILE A 73 16.32 3.29 1.23
CA ILE A 73 15.34 2.63 0.37
C ILE A 73 14.32 1.93 1.24
N VAL A 74 13.04 2.15 0.94
CA VAL A 74 11.90 1.56 1.65
C VAL A 74 11.03 0.69 0.74
N GLY A 75 11.35 0.61 -0.55
CA GLY A 75 10.62 -0.26 -1.46
C GLY A 75 11.24 -0.41 -2.85
N SER A 76 10.79 -1.45 -3.53
CA SER A 76 11.03 -1.77 -4.94
C SER A 76 9.72 -2.00 -5.68
N GLY A 77 9.76 -1.77 -6.98
CA GLY A 77 8.62 -1.95 -7.87
C GLY A 77 9.01 -1.78 -9.33
N GLU A 78 7.98 -1.73 -10.17
CA GLU A 78 8.10 -1.50 -11.60
C GLU A 78 7.25 -0.31 -12.03
N ALA A 79 7.77 0.45 -13.00
CA ALA A 79 7.03 1.51 -13.67
C ALA A 79 6.03 0.90 -14.67
N VAL A 80 4.80 1.38 -14.64
CA VAL A 80 3.70 0.88 -15.48
C VAL A 80 2.88 2.01 -16.09
N ASP A 81 2.20 1.70 -17.20
CA ASP A 81 1.25 2.60 -17.82
C ASP A 81 -0.15 2.42 -17.23
N PHE A 82 -0.57 3.32 -16.34
CA PHE A 82 -1.96 3.34 -15.86
C PHE A 82 -2.90 4.16 -16.75
N THR A 83 -2.37 5.06 -17.60
CA THR A 83 -3.21 5.93 -18.43
C THR A 83 -3.65 5.21 -19.70
N GLY A 84 -2.85 4.24 -20.17
CA GLY A 84 -3.05 3.56 -21.45
C GLY A 84 -2.77 4.47 -22.65
N ASP A 85 -2.26 5.67 -22.41
CA ASP A 85 -2.01 6.72 -23.40
C ASP A 85 -0.54 6.74 -23.85
N ALA A 86 0.27 5.74 -23.48
CA ALA A 86 1.65 5.65 -23.93
C ALA A 86 1.72 5.74 -25.46
N GLY A 87 2.34 6.81 -25.95
CA GLY A 87 2.52 7.04 -27.38
C GLY A 87 3.40 5.97 -28.03
N SER A 88 3.58 6.04 -29.35
CA SER A 88 4.27 5.00 -30.15
C SER A 88 5.73 4.71 -29.77
N ILE A 89 6.31 5.48 -28.86
CA ILE A 89 7.67 5.29 -28.31
C ILE A 89 7.68 4.60 -26.95
N GLY A 90 6.51 4.29 -26.36
CA GLY A 90 6.38 3.52 -25.11
C GLY A 90 6.73 4.28 -23.84
N GLU A 91 6.83 5.60 -23.89
CA GLU A 91 7.07 6.43 -22.70
C GLU A 91 5.79 6.61 -21.89
N ILE A 92 5.90 6.44 -20.57
CA ILE A 92 4.74 6.35 -19.65
C ILE A 92 4.68 7.49 -18.64
N ILE A 93 5.51 8.51 -18.81
CA ILE A 93 5.42 9.71 -17.98
C ILE A 93 4.28 10.56 -18.50
N HIS A 94 3.34 10.90 -17.61
CA HIS A 94 2.24 11.80 -17.89
C HIS A 94 2.28 13.04 -17.00
N THR A 95 1.62 14.10 -17.46
CA THR A 95 1.49 15.35 -16.70
C THR A 95 0.11 15.44 -16.09
N ASP A 96 0.05 15.78 -14.80
CA ASP A 96 -1.19 16.01 -14.06
C ASP A 96 -0.99 17.18 -13.07
N ALA A 97 -2.02 17.54 -12.31
CA ALA A 97 -1.94 18.56 -11.27
C ALA A 97 -0.88 18.22 -10.20
N HIS A 98 -0.15 19.22 -9.74
CA HIS A 98 0.91 19.06 -8.75
C HIS A 98 0.33 18.65 -7.39
N TRP A 99 1.01 17.70 -6.74
CA TRP A 99 0.62 17.11 -5.46
C TRP A 99 0.59 18.10 -4.29
N ASP A 100 1.08 19.33 -4.47
CA ASP A 100 1.14 20.37 -3.43
C ASP A 100 -0.12 21.26 -3.39
N GLY A 101 -1.11 20.96 -4.24
CA GLY A 101 -2.36 21.72 -4.34
C GLY A 101 -2.22 23.08 -5.05
N SER A 102 -1.05 23.41 -5.60
CA SER A 102 -0.83 24.69 -6.30
C SER A 102 -1.56 24.77 -7.65
N GLY A 103 -2.00 23.64 -8.20
CA GLY A 103 -2.59 23.54 -9.54
C GLY A 103 -1.56 23.68 -10.67
N ASN A 104 -0.27 23.86 -10.34
CA ASN A 104 0.80 23.78 -11.33
C ASN A 104 0.88 22.36 -11.91
N PRO A 105 1.41 22.16 -13.12
CA PRO A 105 1.64 20.82 -13.64
C PRO A 105 2.82 20.13 -12.93
N ALA A 106 2.68 18.83 -12.69
CA ALA A 106 3.76 17.92 -12.29
C ALA A 106 3.78 16.69 -13.18
N ASN A 107 4.95 16.06 -13.27
CA ASN A 107 5.10 14.81 -14.01
C ASN A 107 4.96 13.62 -13.07
N TYR A 108 4.33 12.57 -13.56
CA TYR A 108 4.00 11.36 -12.83
C TYR A 108 4.31 10.12 -13.65
N VAL A 109 4.40 8.99 -12.94
CA VAL A 109 4.42 7.65 -13.54
C VAL A 109 3.63 6.70 -12.66
N GLY A 110 2.93 5.76 -13.28
CA GLY A 110 2.33 4.64 -12.56
C GLY A 110 3.40 3.71 -12.01
N VAL A 111 3.22 3.25 -10.78
CA VAL A 111 4.13 2.31 -10.12
C VAL A 111 3.32 1.18 -9.51
N ILE A 112 3.78 -0.05 -9.74
CA ILE A 112 3.39 -1.21 -8.94
C ILE A 112 4.56 -1.52 -8.02
N TRP A 113 4.36 -1.33 -6.71
CA TRP A 113 5.31 -1.75 -5.69
C TRP A 113 5.19 -3.27 -5.52
N ASP A 114 6.28 -3.98 -5.75
CA ASP A 114 6.40 -5.42 -5.45
C ASP A 114 6.81 -5.65 -3.99
N ARG A 115 7.54 -4.70 -3.41
CA ARG A 115 7.95 -4.75 -2.02
C ARG A 115 8.05 -3.38 -1.40
N LEU A 116 7.39 -3.19 -0.27
CA LEU A 116 7.62 -2.12 0.68
C LEU A 116 8.02 -2.73 2.02
N VAL A 117 8.79 -2.00 2.83
CA VAL A 117 9.18 -2.41 4.19
C VAL A 117 8.79 -1.36 5.21
N GLU A 118 8.70 -1.76 6.46
CA GLU A 118 8.54 -0.79 7.55
C GLU A 118 9.71 0.21 7.58
N ILE A 119 9.47 1.40 8.12
CA ILE A 119 10.48 2.47 8.12
C ILE A 119 11.71 2.06 8.93
N GLU A 120 11.52 1.27 9.98
CA GLU A 120 12.58 0.72 10.82
C GLU A 120 13.45 -0.30 10.09
N ASP A 121 12.89 -0.94 9.05
CA ASP A 121 13.52 -1.97 8.24
C ASP A 121 14.06 -1.43 6.91
N LEU A 122 14.12 -0.11 6.74
CA LEU A 122 14.65 0.52 5.53
C LEU A 122 16.11 0.13 5.28
N LEU A 123 16.54 0.09 4.02
CA LEU A 123 17.95 -0.08 3.65
C LEU A 123 18.66 1.28 3.77
N PRO A 124 19.54 1.49 4.77
CA PRO A 124 20.06 2.81 5.09
C PRO A 124 20.87 3.45 3.95
N THR A 125 20.76 4.77 3.82
CA THR A 125 21.51 5.53 2.83
C THR A 125 23.03 5.39 3.00
N ASP A 126 23.51 5.20 4.23
CA ASP A 126 24.95 5.08 4.47
C ASP A 126 25.51 3.75 3.98
N ASP A 127 24.74 2.66 4.07
CA ASP A 127 25.10 1.37 3.46
C ASP A 127 25.10 1.48 1.93
N LEU A 128 24.10 2.16 1.36
CA LEU A 128 24.04 2.43 -0.08
C LEU A 128 25.25 3.23 -0.59
N LYS A 129 25.70 4.25 0.17
CA LYS A 129 26.90 5.02 -0.18
C LYS A 129 28.19 4.20 -0.02
N ALA A 130 28.26 3.33 0.98
CA ALA A 130 29.41 2.48 1.21
C ALA A 130 29.57 1.46 0.06
N THR A 131 28.47 0.84 -0.35
CA THR A 131 28.44 -0.17 -1.42
C THR A 131 28.52 0.45 -2.82
N PHE A 132 27.79 1.56 -3.05
CA PHE A 132 27.69 2.21 -4.36
C PHE A 132 28.03 3.71 -4.29
N PRO A 133 29.30 4.07 -4.01
CA PRO A 133 29.71 5.46 -3.76
C PRO A 133 29.57 6.39 -4.98
N ALA A 134 29.57 5.83 -6.19
CA ALA A 134 29.43 6.60 -7.43
C ALA A 134 27.98 6.96 -7.77
N GLN A 135 26.99 6.37 -7.11
CA GLN A 135 25.57 6.72 -7.28
C GLN A 135 25.21 7.89 -6.37
N ASN A 136 24.39 8.82 -6.88
CA ASN A 136 23.81 9.87 -6.05
C ASN A 136 22.61 9.34 -5.24
N TRP A 137 22.78 9.20 -3.93
CA TRP A 137 21.75 8.77 -2.98
C TRP A 137 21.09 9.95 -2.21
N ALA A 138 21.34 11.19 -2.64
CA ALA A 138 20.67 12.38 -2.14
C ALA A 138 20.15 13.24 -3.32
N PRO A 139 19.29 12.67 -4.18
CA PRO A 139 18.73 13.42 -5.30
C PRO A 139 17.85 14.57 -4.80
N MET A 140 17.94 15.72 -5.48
CA MET A 140 17.09 16.89 -5.20
C MET A 140 15.68 16.77 -5.81
N ALA A 141 15.48 15.80 -6.69
CA ALA A 141 14.19 15.54 -7.34
C ALA A 141 14.00 14.02 -7.55
N SER A 142 12.74 13.61 -7.52
CA SER A 142 12.30 12.28 -7.91
C SER A 142 12.63 11.98 -9.38
N GLY A 143 12.59 10.71 -9.78
CA GLY A 143 12.89 10.26 -11.14
C GLY A 143 14.39 10.25 -11.47
N THR A 144 15.29 10.22 -10.48
CA THR A 144 16.73 10.17 -10.77
C THR A 144 17.10 8.77 -11.27
N GLN A 145 17.78 8.66 -12.42
CA GLN A 145 18.16 7.35 -12.93
C GLN A 145 19.31 6.76 -12.10
N ILE A 146 19.19 5.48 -11.77
CA ILE A 146 20.25 4.68 -11.15
C ILE A 146 21.23 4.29 -12.23
N ARG A 147 22.54 4.37 -11.93
CA ARG A 147 23.58 4.02 -12.89
C ARG A 147 23.38 2.56 -13.32
N SER A 148 23.31 2.34 -14.62
CA SER A 148 23.00 1.03 -15.21
C SER A 148 23.97 -0.09 -14.81
N ASP A 149 25.19 0.24 -14.39
CA ASP A 149 26.20 -0.74 -13.95
C ASP A 149 25.96 -1.26 -12.53
N ILE A 150 25.08 -0.64 -11.73
CA ILE A 150 24.78 -1.09 -10.35
C ILE A 150 23.36 -1.63 -10.18
N VAL A 151 22.54 -1.66 -11.23
CA VAL A 151 21.11 -2.03 -11.12
C VAL A 151 20.95 -3.44 -10.58
N ASP A 152 21.69 -4.40 -11.15
CA ASP A 152 21.59 -5.81 -10.75
C ASP A 152 22.13 -6.04 -9.33
N ASP A 153 23.24 -5.38 -8.98
CA ASP A 153 23.83 -5.46 -7.64
C ASP A 153 22.94 -4.80 -6.58
N LEU A 154 22.27 -3.69 -6.92
CA LEU A 154 21.34 -3.00 -6.01
C LEU A 154 20.09 -3.83 -5.75
N GLU A 155 19.52 -4.44 -6.78
CA GLU A 155 18.37 -5.35 -6.63
C GLU A 155 18.77 -6.53 -5.74
N THR A 156 19.94 -7.13 -5.96
CA THR A 156 20.47 -8.20 -5.11
C THR A 156 20.61 -7.75 -3.65
N LEU A 157 21.25 -6.60 -3.41
CA LEU A 157 21.40 -6.02 -2.06
C LEU A 157 20.04 -5.80 -1.39
N TRP A 158 19.06 -5.28 -2.14
CA TRP A 158 17.72 -5.05 -1.64
C TRP A 158 17.00 -6.35 -1.27
N THR A 159 17.03 -7.35 -2.15
CA THR A 159 16.45 -8.67 -1.88
C THR A 159 17.08 -9.34 -0.66
N GLU A 160 18.40 -9.27 -0.52
CA GLU A 160 19.13 -9.79 0.64
C GLU A 160 18.73 -9.06 1.93
N HIS A 161 18.64 -7.73 1.90
CA HIS A 161 18.22 -6.90 3.03
C HIS A 161 16.81 -7.26 3.50
N VAL A 162 15.84 -7.34 2.57
CA VAL A 162 14.46 -7.74 2.89
C VAL A 162 14.41 -9.15 3.46
N SER A 163 15.14 -10.10 2.87
CA SER A 163 15.16 -11.49 3.33
C SER A 163 15.80 -11.64 4.71
N ALA A 164 16.88 -10.91 4.97
CA ALA A 164 17.51 -10.87 6.28
C ALA A 164 16.53 -10.34 7.34
N ASN A 165 15.85 -9.23 7.07
CA ASN A 165 14.86 -8.66 7.99
C ASN A 165 13.69 -9.60 8.28
N GLN A 166 13.27 -10.43 7.32
CA GLN A 166 12.29 -11.49 7.56
C GLN A 166 12.84 -12.64 8.43
N ALA A 167 14.12 -13.02 8.26
CA ALA A 167 14.75 -14.09 9.03
C ALA A 167 15.13 -13.67 10.47
N SER A 168 15.47 -12.41 10.71
CA SER A 168 15.79 -11.88 12.06
C SER A 168 14.57 -11.41 12.86
N SER A 169 13.34 -11.52 12.33
CA SER A 169 12.12 -11.00 12.96
C SER A 169 11.12 -12.04 13.50
N PRO A 170 11.50 -12.90 14.47
CA PRO A 170 10.57 -13.30 15.50
C PRO A 170 11.03 -12.70 16.83
N GLY A 171 10.47 -11.57 17.27
CA GLY A 171 10.84 -11.08 18.60
C GLY A 171 10.13 -9.88 19.18
N GLN A 172 10.12 -8.70 18.54
CA GLN A 172 9.73 -7.49 19.27
C GLN A 172 9.03 -6.40 18.44
N GLY A 173 9.57 -6.02 17.27
CA GLY A 173 8.94 -5.02 16.39
C GLY A 173 7.69 -5.54 15.67
N PHE A 174 7.78 -6.73 15.08
CA PHE A 174 6.66 -7.38 14.38
C PHE A 174 5.49 -7.73 15.32
N LEU A 175 5.78 -8.19 16.55
CA LEU A 175 4.76 -8.43 17.58
C LEU A 175 4.09 -7.14 18.04
N ALA A 176 4.84 -6.05 18.22
CA ALA A 176 4.29 -4.75 18.59
C ALA A 176 3.41 -4.15 17.48
N ASN A 177 3.81 -4.27 16.21
CA ASN A 177 3.04 -3.78 15.07
C ASN A 177 1.83 -4.68 14.78
N ALA A 178 1.95 -6.01 14.90
CA ALA A 178 0.79 -6.91 14.85
C ALA A 178 -0.20 -6.63 16.00
N ALA A 179 0.30 -6.34 17.20
CA ALA A 179 -0.54 -5.96 18.33
C ALA A 179 -1.23 -4.61 18.11
N ARG A 180 -0.53 -3.61 17.53
CA ARG A 180 -1.12 -2.33 17.15
C ARG A 180 -2.18 -2.47 16.06
N ARG A 181 -1.92 -3.24 15.00
CA ARG A 181 -2.90 -3.55 13.95
C ARG A 181 -4.14 -4.20 14.53
N LYS A 182 -3.92 -5.24 15.34
CA LYS A 182 -4.99 -5.93 16.05
C LYS A 182 -5.76 -5.00 16.97
N ALA A 183 -5.10 -4.04 17.63
CA ALA A 183 -5.76 -3.06 18.47
C ALA A 183 -6.66 -2.11 17.67
N ILE A 184 -6.25 -1.68 16.47
CA ILE A 184 -7.08 -0.87 15.56
C ILE A 184 -8.29 -1.69 15.08
N GLU A 185 -8.06 -2.91 14.59
CA GLU A 185 -9.12 -3.81 14.11
C GLU A 185 -10.11 -4.14 15.22
N ASP A 186 -9.62 -4.56 16.39
CA ASP A 186 -10.45 -4.91 17.54
C ASP A 186 -11.22 -3.67 18.04
N ALA A 187 -10.62 -2.47 18.05
CA ALA A 187 -11.29 -1.24 18.46
C ALA A 187 -12.40 -0.83 17.49
N ALA A 188 -12.13 -0.84 16.17
CA ALA A 188 -13.13 -0.54 15.15
C ALA A 188 -14.30 -1.53 15.20
N GLN A 189 -14.01 -2.83 15.30
CA GLN A 189 -15.04 -3.84 15.42
C GLN A 189 -15.86 -3.71 16.70
N ASN A 190 -15.19 -3.50 17.84
CA ASN A 190 -15.88 -3.33 19.12
C ASN A 190 -16.80 -2.10 19.11
N TRP A 191 -16.33 -0.99 18.54
CA TRP A 191 -17.14 0.21 18.34
C TRP A 191 -18.39 -0.08 17.51
N LEU A 192 -18.24 -0.71 16.34
CA LEU A 192 -19.37 -0.99 15.45
C LEU A 192 -20.39 -1.93 16.12
N MET A 193 -19.90 -2.99 16.78
CA MET A 193 -20.78 -3.89 17.53
C MET A 193 -21.52 -3.17 18.65
N GLN A 194 -20.84 -2.27 19.38
CA GLN A 194 -21.44 -1.51 20.47
C GLN A 194 -22.52 -0.56 19.94
N HIS A 195 -22.26 0.14 18.83
CA HIS A 195 -23.24 1.00 18.17
C HIS A 195 -24.56 0.26 17.88
N TYR A 196 -24.49 -0.93 17.27
CA TYR A 196 -25.69 -1.72 16.98
C TYR A 196 -26.37 -2.28 18.24
N ARG A 197 -25.61 -2.64 19.29
CA ARG A 197 -26.19 -3.04 20.57
C ARG A 197 -26.97 -1.90 21.23
N ASP A 198 -26.43 -0.68 21.18
CA ASP A 198 -27.08 0.51 21.73
C ASP A 198 -28.32 0.91 20.92
N ASP A 199 -28.34 0.62 19.62
CA ASP A 199 -29.55 0.70 18.77
C ASP A 199 -30.55 -0.47 19.02
N GLY A 200 -30.28 -1.35 19.97
CA GLY A 200 -31.19 -2.43 20.38
C GLY A 200 -31.12 -3.70 19.53
N TRP A 201 -30.04 -3.89 18.77
CA TRP A 201 -29.80 -5.16 18.05
C TRP A 201 -29.15 -6.20 18.96
N THR A 202 -29.45 -7.46 18.71
CA THR A 202 -28.66 -8.58 19.25
C THR A 202 -27.44 -8.80 18.36
N VAL A 203 -26.24 -8.50 18.87
CA VAL A 203 -24.99 -8.57 18.08
C VAL A 203 -24.12 -9.76 18.50
N ARG A 204 -23.80 -10.62 17.54
CA ARG A 204 -22.88 -11.76 17.67
C ARG A 204 -21.57 -11.48 16.95
N ASP A 205 -20.47 -11.58 17.68
CA ASP A 205 -19.10 -11.46 17.16
C ASP A 205 -18.71 -12.71 16.33
N THR A 206 -18.16 -12.50 15.14
CA THR A 206 -17.76 -13.58 14.22
C THR A 206 -16.32 -13.47 13.72
N ARG A 207 -15.47 -12.62 14.34
CA ARG A 207 -14.10 -12.28 13.88
C ARG A 207 -13.13 -13.45 13.67
N TYR A 208 -13.47 -14.65 14.14
CA TYR A 208 -12.63 -15.85 14.03
C TYR A 208 -13.19 -16.92 13.09
N SER A 209 -14.35 -16.70 12.45
CA SER A 209 -15.07 -17.78 11.75
C SER A 209 -15.94 -17.36 10.57
N GLY A 210 -15.99 -16.08 10.22
CA GLY A 210 -16.88 -15.54 9.19
C GLY A 210 -16.17 -14.67 8.16
N PRO A 211 -16.78 -14.47 6.97
CA PRO A 211 -16.33 -13.50 5.97
C PRO A 211 -16.75 -12.05 6.29
N TYR A 212 -17.14 -11.80 7.55
CA TYR A 212 -17.60 -10.52 8.11
C TYR A 212 -17.31 -10.53 9.62
N ASP A 213 -17.24 -9.35 10.22
CA ASP A 213 -16.81 -9.18 11.59
C ASP A 213 -17.87 -9.52 12.64
N ALA A 214 -19.14 -9.19 12.36
CA ALA A 214 -20.25 -9.50 13.27
C ALA A 214 -21.60 -9.67 12.55
N ILE A 215 -22.57 -10.23 13.27
CA ILE A 215 -23.97 -10.32 12.83
C ILE A 215 -24.85 -9.60 13.84
N ALA A 216 -25.70 -8.70 13.36
CA ALA A 216 -26.74 -8.05 14.16
C ALA A 216 -28.12 -8.59 13.77
N THR A 217 -28.95 -8.94 14.74
CA THR A 217 -30.35 -9.37 14.52
C THR A 217 -31.35 -8.56 15.35
N ARG A 218 -32.48 -8.19 14.73
CA ARG A 218 -33.60 -7.46 15.37
C ARG A 218 -34.88 -7.74 14.61
N ASP A 219 -35.95 -8.12 15.31
CA ASP A 219 -37.30 -8.33 14.74
C ASP A 219 -37.35 -9.19 13.46
N GLY A 220 -36.51 -10.24 13.40
CA GLY A 220 -36.40 -11.14 12.25
C GLY A 220 -35.54 -10.60 11.10
N GLN A 221 -35.01 -9.39 11.20
CA GLN A 221 -33.99 -8.85 10.28
C GLN A 221 -32.59 -9.30 10.72
N THR A 222 -31.71 -9.49 9.74
CA THR A 222 -30.30 -9.82 9.93
C THR A 222 -29.46 -8.83 9.14
N LEU A 223 -28.42 -8.29 9.78
CA LEU A 223 -27.40 -7.47 9.16
C LEU A 223 -26.02 -8.10 9.40
N TYR A 224 -25.20 -8.12 8.35
CA TYR A 224 -23.78 -8.49 8.40
C TYR A 224 -22.96 -7.21 8.52
N LEU A 225 -22.12 -7.14 9.55
CA LEU A 225 -21.36 -5.96 9.90
C LEU A 225 -19.89 -6.16 9.54
N GLU A 226 -19.31 -5.16 8.88
CA GLU A 226 -17.89 -5.08 8.53
C GLU A 226 -17.31 -3.79 9.12
N ALA A 227 -16.20 -3.85 9.85
CA ALA A 227 -15.58 -2.72 10.51
C ALA A 227 -14.18 -2.46 9.96
N LYS A 228 -13.89 -1.21 9.58
CA LYS A 228 -12.57 -0.78 9.11
C LYS A 228 -12.05 0.35 9.99
N GLY A 229 -10.91 0.11 10.62
CA GLY A 229 -10.17 1.13 11.37
C GLY A 229 -8.98 1.66 10.57
N THR A 230 -8.72 2.95 10.63
CA THR A 230 -7.51 3.56 10.06
C THR A 230 -7.06 4.78 10.84
N GLN A 231 -5.75 5.00 10.87
CA GLN A 231 -5.16 6.24 11.39
C GLN A 231 -5.17 7.39 10.37
N GLY A 232 -5.42 7.08 9.09
CA GLY A 232 -5.56 8.05 7.99
C GLY A 232 -6.95 8.70 7.93
N GLY A 233 -7.18 9.58 6.95
CA GLY A 233 -8.41 10.38 6.85
C GLY A 233 -9.70 9.65 6.45
N GLY A 234 -9.66 8.34 6.16
CA GLY A 234 -10.84 7.56 5.80
C GLY A 234 -11.29 7.70 4.33
N GLU A 235 -10.47 8.31 3.48
CA GLU A 235 -10.75 8.52 2.05
C GLU A 235 -10.85 7.21 1.25
N SER A 236 -10.22 6.14 1.76
CA SER A 236 -10.32 4.78 1.23
C SER A 236 -10.15 3.76 2.34
N VAL A 237 -10.74 2.58 2.14
CA VAL A 237 -10.57 1.41 3.01
C VAL A 237 -10.28 0.18 2.15
N PHE A 238 -9.45 -0.72 2.68
CA PHE A 238 -9.09 -1.96 2.00
C PHE A 238 -10.12 -3.03 2.32
N LEU A 239 -10.58 -3.71 1.28
CA LEU A 239 -11.56 -4.79 1.38
C LEU A 239 -10.94 -6.08 0.84
N THR A 240 -11.18 -7.20 1.52
CA THR A 240 -10.77 -8.50 1.01
C THR A 240 -11.75 -8.99 -0.07
N ARG A 241 -11.30 -9.89 -0.95
CA ARG A 241 -12.18 -10.55 -1.92
C ARG A 241 -13.38 -11.21 -1.24
N GLY A 242 -13.15 -11.83 -0.08
CA GLY A 242 -14.18 -12.50 0.71
C GLY A 242 -15.28 -11.54 1.17
N GLU A 243 -14.90 -10.36 1.67
CA GLU A 243 -15.83 -9.30 2.06
C GLU A 243 -16.66 -8.79 0.88
N ILE A 244 -16.01 -8.51 -0.25
CA ILE A 244 -16.70 -8.04 -1.47
C ILE A 244 -17.68 -9.10 -2.00
N GLU A 245 -17.24 -10.36 -2.12
CA GLU A 245 -18.08 -11.46 -2.58
C GLU A 245 -19.25 -11.73 -1.63
N HIS A 246 -19.04 -11.56 -0.33
CA HIS A 246 -20.12 -11.67 0.65
C HIS A 246 -21.14 -10.55 0.45
N ALA A 247 -20.69 -9.30 0.43
CA ALA A 247 -21.57 -8.14 0.30
C ALA A 247 -22.40 -8.18 -0.99
N ARG A 248 -21.82 -8.67 -2.10
CA ARG A 248 -22.56 -8.91 -3.34
C ARG A 248 -23.64 -9.99 -3.22
N ARG A 249 -23.39 -11.06 -2.47
CA ARG A 249 -24.36 -12.15 -2.24
C ARG A 249 -25.48 -11.76 -1.27
N HIS A 250 -25.23 -10.79 -0.41
CA HIS A 250 -26.13 -10.32 0.64
C HIS A 250 -26.46 -8.83 0.47
N ALA A 251 -26.72 -8.42 -0.77
CA ALA A 251 -27.00 -7.04 -1.12
C ALA A 251 -28.19 -6.48 -0.31
N GLY A 252 -28.00 -5.34 0.33
CA GLY A 252 -28.99 -4.72 1.24
C GLY A 252 -29.01 -5.30 2.66
N GLU A 253 -28.21 -6.32 2.95
CA GLU A 253 -28.09 -6.93 4.29
C GLU A 253 -26.70 -6.67 4.92
N CYS A 254 -25.82 -5.94 4.25
CA CYS A 254 -24.47 -5.64 4.73
C CYS A 254 -24.30 -4.16 5.10
N MET A 255 -23.63 -3.91 6.23
CA MET A 255 -23.30 -2.56 6.72
C MET A 255 -21.81 -2.48 6.97
N ILE A 256 -21.19 -1.39 6.53
CA ILE A 256 -19.78 -1.10 6.80
C ILE A 256 -19.68 0.09 7.76
N GLY A 257 -18.88 -0.08 8.81
CA GLY A 257 -18.48 0.97 9.73
C GLY A 257 -17.01 1.33 9.53
N ILE A 258 -16.71 2.60 9.30
CA ILE A 258 -15.36 3.11 9.13
C ILE A 258 -15.04 4.04 10.30
N TRP A 259 -13.96 3.77 11.02
CA TRP A 259 -13.39 4.67 12.02
C TRP A 259 -12.04 5.17 11.51
N SER A 260 -12.00 6.42 11.07
CA SER A 260 -10.82 7.09 10.53
C SER A 260 -10.16 8.00 11.56
N GLY A 261 -8.91 8.39 11.32
CA GLY A 261 -8.18 9.31 12.18
C GLY A 261 -7.76 8.73 13.54
N MET A 262 -7.83 7.41 13.74
CA MET A 262 -7.53 6.77 15.02
C MET A 262 -6.12 7.11 15.54
N ARG A 263 -6.01 7.28 16.85
CA ARG A 263 -4.76 7.59 17.55
C ARG A 263 -4.52 6.59 18.67
N PHE A 264 -3.24 6.30 18.94
CA PHE A 264 -2.86 5.51 20.10
C PHE A 264 -2.66 6.43 21.30
N THR A 265 -3.13 5.98 22.45
CA THR A 265 -2.80 6.57 23.75
C THR A 265 -1.39 6.17 24.20
N ASP A 266 -0.83 6.87 25.18
CA ASP A 266 0.52 6.62 25.70
C ASP A 266 0.69 5.21 26.31
N ASP A 267 -0.40 4.57 26.73
CA ASP A 267 -0.42 3.19 27.24
C ASP A 267 -0.57 2.12 26.14
N GLY A 268 -0.62 2.53 24.87
CA GLY A 268 -0.71 1.63 23.72
C GLY A 268 -2.12 1.18 23.36
N GLY A 269 -3.15 1.73 24.01
CA GLY A 269 -4.55 1.60 23.61
C GLY A 269 -4.93 2.49 22.42
N ILE A 270 -6.16 2.35 21.94
CA ILE A 270 -6.76 3.30 20.98
C ILE A 270 -7.52 4.36 21.77
N ASP A 271 -7.26 5.63 21.46
CA ASP A 271 -8.02 6.76 21.98
C ASP A 271 -9.42 6.75 21.36
N GLN A 272 -10.45 6.62 22.21
CA GLN A 272 -11.84 6.53 21.76
C GLN A 272 -12.46 7.89 21.44
N ASP A 273 -11.83 8.98 21.88
CA ASP A 273 -12.31 10.35 21.65
C ASP A 273 -11.72 10.96 20.36
N GLU A 274 -10.78 10.25 19.71
CA GLU A 274 -10.10 10.69 18.49
C GLU A 274 -10.67 10.04 17.23
N GLY A 275 -10.61 10.80 16.13
CA GLY A 275 -11.04 10.34 14.81
C GLY A 275 -12.52 10.59 14.50
N GLU A 276 -12.95 10.08 13.34
CA GLU A 276 -14.32 10.22 12.84
C GLU A 276 -14.90 8.85 12.51
N THR A 277 -16.21 8.70 12.72
CA THR A 277 -16.92 7.44 12.48
C THR A 277 -18.03 7.60 11.46
N LEU A 278 -18.08 6.70 10.48
CA LEU A 278 -19.11 6.63 9.45
C LEU A 278 -19.71 5.23 9.41
N ILE A 279 -21.04 5.11 9.34
CA ILE A 279 -21.73 3.84 9.09
C ILE A 279 -22.59 4.01 7.85
N MET A 280 -22.48 3.07 6.90
CA MET A 280 -23.24 3.10 5.66
C MET A 280 -23.55 1.69 5.15
N PRO A 281 -24.55 1.52 4.26
CA PRO A 281 -24.75 0.27 3.54
C PRO A 281 -23.47 -0.14 2.81
N PHE A 282 -23.09 -1.41 2.95
CA PHE A 282 -21.93 -1.93 2.25
C PHE A 282 -22.36 -2.46 0.88
N GLU A 283 -22.27 -1.57 -0.12
CA GLU A 283 -22.61 -1.84 -1.51
C GLU A 283 -21.36 -1.66 -2.37
N PRO A 284 -20.56 -2.72 -2.60
CA PRO A 284 -19.26 -2.60 -3.26
C PRO A 284 -19.34 -1.96 -4.66
N ASP A 285 -20.47 -2.12 -5.35
CA ASP A 285 -20.62 -1.69 -6.75
C ASP A 285 -21.16 -0.25 -6.90
N THR A 286 -21.43 0.49 -5.80
CA THR A 286 -21.85 1.91 -5.86
C THR A 286 -20.69 2.90 -5.74
N GLY A 287 -19.49 2.43 -5.40
CA GLY A 287 -18.25 3.22 -5.34
C GLY A 287 -17.23 2.83 -6.42
N THR A 288 -16.02 3.40 -6.31
CA THR A 288 -14.88 2.97 -7.13
C THR A 288 -14.11 1.87 -6.39
N LEU A 289 -14.17 0.64 -6.91
CA LEU A 289 -13.31 -0.45 -6.45
C LEU A 289 -12.09 -0.56 -7.35
N THR A 290 -10.92 -0.30 -6.80
CA THR A 290 -9.64 -0.60 -7.45
C THR A 290 -9.15 -1.95 -6.96
N ALA A 291 -8.99 -2.92 -7.86
CA ALA A 291 -8.42 -4.21 -7.52
C ALA A 291 -6.91 -4.07 -7.31
N LEU A 292 -6.47 -4.19 -6.07
CA LEU A 292 -5.07 -4.03 -5.67
C LEU A 292 -4.25 -5.31 -5.86
N GLN A 293 -4.91 -6.47 -5.81
CA GLN A 293 -4.26 -7.76 -5.91
C GLN A 293 -5.10 -8.70 -6.78
N TYR A 294 -4.44 -9.37 -7.72
CA TYR A 294 -5.02 -10.43 -8.53
C TYR A 294 -4.39 -11.75 -8.13
N ARG A 295 -5.22 -12.72 -7.73
CA ARG A 295 -4.77 -14.10 -7.52
C ARG A 295 -5.16 -14.92 -8.74
N TRP A 296 -4.15 -15.38 -9.49
CA TRP A 296 -4.37 -16.31 -10.60
C TRP A 296 -4.28 -17.75 -10.09
N GLU A 297 -5.39 -18.49 -10.19
CA GLU A 297 -5.44 -19.91 -9.89
C GLU A 297 -5.46 -20.69 -11.22
N PHE A 298 -4.42 -21.46 -11.48
CA PHE A 298 -4.32 -22.39 -12.60
C PHE A 298 -4.39 -23.82 -12.03
N GLY A 299 -5.45 -24.55 -12.36
CA GLY A 299 -5.68 -25.92 -11.89
C GLY A 299 -6.33 -26.01 -10.52
N ALA A 300 -7.64 -25.80 -10.46
CA ALA A 300 -8.48 -26.38 -9.42
C ALA A 300 -9.35 -27.46 -10.09
N GLU A 301 -9.07 -28.73 -9.80
CA GLU A 301 -10.09 -29.78 -9.85
C GLU A 301 -10.96 -29.68 -8.60
#